data_AF-A0A6A5BR42-F1
#
_entry.id   AF-A0A6A5BR42-F1
#
_cell.length_a   1.000
_cell.length_b   1.000
_cell.length_c   1.000
_cell.angle_alpha   90.00
_cell.angle_beta   90.00
_cell.angle_gamma   90.00
#
_symmetry.space_group_name_H-M   'P 1'
#
loop_
_entity.id
_entity.type
_entity.pdbx_description
1 polymer ?
#
loop_
_entity_poly.entity_id
_entity_poly.type
_entity_poly.pdbx_seq_one_letter_code
_entity_poly.pdbx_strand_id
1 'polypeptide(L)'
;MEYTKYLLQCNEFNENTSARVSKIVETKYLNFPWDGDGQGIIEQIPWVINDFIKTGNGDFYTCNEKADISPIVDDRCFEYFSCFLAMLRGNGGCIKHLLRVAPSNFTKSERLIPFLGYSTSAFKYLHESLRYDKNKLRNMLEVNGNILKYLTSIEYEHVVSIDRDLVVFCVVNGCKLHNIPSFIPFDREMAISVLQKMKELYVHQQSSRWHDLIDEMFKRFRNDLDVTCAMLKRDSFLSIHRCTQLLEDKDALLELVKFGPILNNVSKSVQNAHREIVVI
;
A
#
# COMPACT_ATOMS: atom_id res chain seq x y z
N MET A 1 -47.25 -2.35 7.41
CA MET A 1 -46.09 -1.48 7.14
C MET A 1 -44.86 -2.22 7.64
N GLU A 2 -44.02 -2.70 6.73
CA GLU A 2 -42.70 -3.24 7.11
C GLU A 2 -41.81 -2.07 7.52
N TYR A 3 -41.24 -2.13 8.72
CA TYR A 3 -40.37 -1.09 9.23
C TYR A 3 -38.95 -1.31 8.69
N THR A 4 -38.51 -0.43 7.80
CA THR A 4 -37.13 -0.39 7.29
C THR A 4 -36.16 -0.15 8.46
N LYS A 5 -35.13 -1.00 8.58
CA LYS A 5 -34.06 -0.82 9.55
C LYS A 5 -33.07 0.22 9.02
N TYR A 6 -32.60 1.13 9.87
CA TYR A 6 -31.65 2.18 9.50
C TYR A 6 -30.29 1.96 10.19
N LEU A 7 -29.21 2.32 9.50
CA LEU A 7 -27.87 2.37 10.05
C LEU A 7 -27.60 3.78 10.55
N LEU A 8 -27.51 3.95 11.87
CA LEU A 8 -27.22 5.22 12.50
C LEU A 8 -25.75 5.23 12.94
N GLN A 9 -24.97 6.24 12.51
CA GLN A 9 -23.65 6.51 13.09
C GLN A 9 -23.83 7.44 14.28
N CYS A 10 -23.83 6.89 15.49
CA CYS A 10 -23.84 7.68 16.71
C CYS A 10 -22.40 7.99 17.11
N ASN A 11 -22.11 9.26 17.39
CA ASN A 11 -20.87 9.64 18.08
C ASN A 11 -21.12 9.54 19.58
N GLU A 12 -20.92 8.35 20.15
CA GLU A 12 -20.96 8.16 21.59
C GLU A 12 -19.64 8.65 22.19
N PHE A 13 -19.74 9.46 23.24
CA PHE A 13 -18.57 9.81 24.04
C PHE A 13 -18.26 8.63 24.96
N ASN A 14 -17.12 7.96 24.74
CA ASN A 14 -16.70 6.88 25.61
C ASN A 14 -15.89 7.48 26.77
N GLU A 15 -16.52 7.54 27.94
CA GLU A 15 -15.93 8.13 29.15
C GLU A 15 -14.64 7.40 29.59
N ASN A 16 -14.52 6.10 29.33
CA ASN A 16 -13.34 5.32 29.71
C ASN A 16 -12.12 5.62 28.83
N THR A 17 -12.33 6.05 27.59
CA THR A 17 -11.25 6.35 26.65
C THR A 17 -11.11 7.83 26.34
N SER A 18 -12.01 8.68 26.89
CA SER A 18 -12.11 10.11 26.57
C SER A 18 -12.16 10.41 25.07
N ALA A 19 -12.70 9.47 24.29
CA ALA A 19 -12.75 9.55 22.83
C ALA A 19 -14.20 9.47 22.34
N ARG A 20 -14.53 10.24 21.30
CA ARG A 20 -15.77 10.06 20.55
C ARG A 20 -15.62 8.82 19.67
N VAL A 21 -16.42 7.80 19.94
CA VAL A 21 -16.43 6.56 19.18
C VAL A 21 -17.64 6.59 18.26
N SER A 22 -17.40 6.50 16.95
CA SER A 22 -18.48 6.31 15.99
C SER A 22 -18.93 4.85 16.03
N LYS A 23 -20.15 4.62 16.49
CA LYS A 23 -20.78 3.29 16.50
C LYS A 23 -21.87 3.25 15.45
N ILE A 24 -21.79 2.28 14.55
CA ILE A 24 -22.86 1.98 13.60
C ILE A 24 -23.82 1.04 14.32
N VAL A 25 -25.05 1.48 14.56
CA VAL A 25 -26.09 0.68 15.23
C VAL A 25 -27.23 0.42 14.25
N GLU A 26 -27.63 -0.85 14.13
CA GLU A 26 -28.85 -1.25 13.43
C GLU A 26 -30.03 -1.01 14.39
N THR A 27 -30.80 0.06 14.17
CA THR A 27 -31.88 0.44 15.09
C THR A 27 -33.18 0.77 14.37
N LYS A 28 -34.29 0.67 15.10
CA LYS A 28 -35.59 1.19 14.68
C LYS A 28 -35.69 2.64 15.14
N TYR A 29 -36.03 3.54 14.21
CA TYR A 29 -36.02 5.00 14.39
C TYR A 29 -36.71 5.50 15.67
N LEU A 30 -37.76 4.82 16.13
CA LEU A 30 -38.55 5.19 17.31
C LEU A 30 -37.79 5.16 18.65
N ASN A 31 -36.58 4.59 18.69
CA ASN A 31 -35.84 4.40 19.95
C ASN A 31 -34.91 5.56 20.33
N PHE A 32 -34.82 6.63 19.55
CA PHE A 32 -34.01 7.81 19.88
C PHE A 32 -34.89 9.06 20.07
N PRO A 33 -34.98 9.62 21.29
CA PRO A 33 -35.71 10.85 21.52
C PRO A 33 -34.85 12.02 21.00
N TRP A 34 -35.27 12.62 19.90
CA TRP A 34 -34.75 13.91 19.46
C TRP A 34 -35.69 14.98 20.03
N ASP A 35 -35.23 15.73 21.03
CA ASP A 35 -35.99 16.83 21.60
C ASP A 35 -36.03 18.00 20.59
N GLY A 36 -37.06 18.03 19.75
CA GLY A 36 -37.35 19.15 18.84
C GLY A 36 -38.38 18.78 17.78
N ASP A 37 -39.48 19.54 17.73
CA ASP A 37 -40.58 19.38 16.77
C ASP A 37 -40.11 19.54 15.32
N GLY A 38 -39.76 18.43 14.70
CA GLY A 38 -39.47 18.32 13.28
C GLY A 38 -40.19 17.11 12.70
N GLN A 39 -41.48 17.25 12.38
CA GLN A 39 -42.12 16.33 11.44
C GLN A 39 -41.59 16.62 10.03
N GLY A 40 -40.61 15.82 9.61
CA GLY A 40 -40.13 15.73 8.24
C GLY A 40 -39.75 14.29 7.97
N ILE A 41 -40.18 13.77 6.81
CA ILE A 41 -39.62 12.54 6.28
C ILE A 41 -38.15 12.84 5.98
N ILE A 42 -37.24 12.36 6.83
CA ILE A 42 -35.82 12.31 6.46
C ILE A 42 -35.68 11.11 5.53
N GLU A 43 -36.02 11.34 4.27
CA GLU A 43 -35.32 10.67 3.22
C GLU A 43 -33.85 11.12 3.35
N GLN A 44 -33.04 10.20 3.90
CA GLN A 44 -31.79 9.81 3.25
C GLN A 44 -30.50 10.56 3.73
N ILE A 45 -29.41 9.78 3.95
CA ILE A 45 -28.00 10.15 4.22
C ILE A 45 -27.69 10.82 5.58
N PRO A 46 -26.61 10.42 6.30
CA PRO A 46 -26.14 11.15 7.49
C PRO A 46 -26.01 12.63 7.18
N TRP A 47 -26.69 13.52 7.92
CA TRP A 47 -26.79 14.96 7.65
C TRP A 47 -25.45 15.63 7.28
N VAL A 48 -24.34 15.08 7.80
CA VAL A 48 -22.95 15.47 7.54
C VAL A 48 -22.60 15.43 6.05
N ILE A 49 -23.03 14.40 5.32
CA ILE A 49 -22.78 14.28 3.88
C ILE A 49 -23.65 15.26 3.10
N ASN A 50 -24.89 15.52 3.51
CA ASN A 50 -25.78 16.47 2.82
C ASN A 50 -25.31 17.92 3.01
N ASP A 51 -24.92 18.29 4.23
CA ASP A 51 -24.38 19.61 4.54
C ASP A 51 -23.04 19.84 3.84
N PHE A 52 -22.21 18.79 3.74
CA PHE A 52 -20.99 18.80 2.94
C PHE A 52 -21.25 18.97 1.43
N ILE A 53 -22.18 18.21 0.85
CA ILE A 53 -22.55 18.31 -0.57
C ILE A 53 -23.01 19.75 -0.87
N LYS A 54 -23.73 20.38 0.05
CA LYS A 54 -24.27 21.74 -0.10
C LYS A 54 -23.25 22.86 0.12
N THR A 55 -22.37 22.72 1.11
CA THR A 55 -21.51 23.82 1.56
C THR A 55 -20.06 23.68 1.10
N GLY A 56 -19.62 22.48 0.72
CA GLY A 56 -18.22 22.15 0.47
C GLY A 56 -17.32 22.27 1.72
N ASN A 57 -17.88 22.62 2.88
CA ASN A 57 -17.21 22.90 4.14
C ASN A 57 -17.76 21.95 5.20
N GLY A 58 -17.23 20.72 5.23
CA GLY A 58 -17.52 19.77 6.29
C GLY A 58 -16.23 19.09 6.71
N ASP A 59 -15.84 19.29 7.97
CA ASP A 59 -14.83 18.44 8.60
C ASP A 59 -15.42 17.05 8.74
N PHE A 60 -15.06 16.14 7.82
CA PHE A 60 -15.33 14.72 8.03
C PHE A 60 -14.44 14.23 9.16
N TYR A 61 -15.06 13.83 10.26
CA TYR A 61 -14.42 12.90 11.18
C TYR A 61 -14.11 11.64 10.38
N THR A 62 -12.82 11.36 10.24
CA THR A 62 -12.28 10.25 9.45
C THR A 62 -13.07 8.98 9.75
N CYS A 63 -13.87 8.52 8.79
CA CYS A 63 -14.41 7.17 8.84
C CYS A 63 -13.21 6.22 8.89
N ASN A 64 -13.17 5.36 9.90
CA ASN A 64 -12.17 4.32 10.02
C ASN A 64 -12.06 3.56 8.68
N GLU A 65 -10.87 3.28 8.16
CA GLU A 65 -10.67 2.58 6.87
C GLU A 65 -11.35 1.19 6.81
N LYS A 66 -11.75 0.68 7.98
CA LYS A 66 -12.49 -0.56 8.16
C LYS A 66 -14.01 -0.38 8.09
N ALA A 67 -14.52 0.84 8.21
CA ALA A 67 -15.95 1.12 8.12
C ALA A 67 -16.40 1.02 6.66
N ASP A 68 -17.26 0.05 6.38
CA ASP A 68 -17.92 -0.05 5.08
C ASP A 68 -19.03 1.00 4.99
N ILE A 69 -18.76 2.08 4.27
CA ILE A 69 -19.72 3.16 4.06
C ILE A 69 -20.65 2.91 2.87
N SER A 70 -20.48 1.80 2.14
CA SER A 70 -21.34 1.49 0.98
C SER A 70 -22.84 1.49 1.30
N PRO A 71 -23.32 1.03 2.49
CA PRO A 71 -24.74 1.05 2.83
C PRO A 71 -25.36 2.45 2.99
N ILE A 72 -24.53 3.49 3.15
CA ILE A 72 -25.01 4.88 3.34
C ILE A 72 -24.72 5.78 2.13
N VAL A 73 -24.19 5.20 1.05
CA VAL A 73 -23.96 5.89 -0.22
C VAL A 73 -25.16 5.65 -1.12
N ASP A 74 -25.81 6.72 -1.58
CA ASP A 74 -26.92 6.67 -2.53
C ASP A 74 -26.59 7.40 -3.84
N ASP A 75 -27.54 7.42 -4.77
CA ASP A 75 -27.37 8.02 -6.11
C ASP A 75 -27.04 9.52 -6.07
N ARG A 76 -27.43 10.26 -5.03
CA ARG A 76 -27.16 11.70 -4.89
C ARG A 76 -25.67 11.97 -4.67
N CYS A 77 -24.93 11.03 -4.09
CA CYS A 77 -23.47 11.09 -3.99
C CYS A 77 -22.79 11.11 -5.38
N PHE A 78 -23.52 10.71 -6.42
CA PHE A 78 -23.06 10.62 -7.80
C PHE A 78 -23.80 11.58 -8.75
N GLU A 79 -24.52 12.58 -8.22
CA GLU A 79 -25.16 13.61 -9.03
C GLU A 79 -24.10 14.51 -9.71
N TYR A 80 -23.05 14.86 -8.97
CA TYR A 80 -21.94 15.68 -9.48
C TYR A 80 -20.59 15.05 -9.17
N PHE A 81 -19.71 15.00 -10.19
CA PHE A 81 -18.35 14.49 -10.02
C PHE A 81 -17.54 15.31 -9.00
N SER A 82 -17.82 16.60 -8.83
CA SER A 82 -17.22 17.45 -7.80
C SER A 82 -17.55 16.99 -6.39
N CYS A 83 -18.82 16.64 -6.11
CA CYS A 83 -19.27 16.13 -4.82
C CYS A 83 -18.58 14.79 -4.51
N PHE A 84 -18.50 13.90 -5.50
CA PHE A 84 -17.79 12.64 -5.36
C PHE A 84 -16.30 12.83 -5.02
N LEU A 85 -15.59 13.72 -5.73
CA LEU A 85 -14.19 14.01 -5.41
C LEU A 85 -14.03 14.62 -4.01
N ALA A 86 -14.96 15.48 -3.62
CA ALA A 86 -14.94 16.08 -2.29
C ALA A 86 -15.08 14.97 -1.22
N MET A 87 -15.97 14.00 -1.42
CA MET A 87 -16.11 12.84 -0.52
C MET A 87 -14.82 12.02 -0.44
N LEU A 88 -14.14 11.79 -1.58
CA LEU A 88 -12.86 11.09 -1.60
C LEU A 88 -11.76 11.82 -0.81
N ARG A 89 -11.72 13.16 -0.88
CA ARG A 89 -10.76 13.98 -0.11
C ARG A 89 -10.98 13.87 1.38
N GLY A 90 -12.24 13.90 1.82
CA GLY A 90 -12.59 13.77 3.24
C GLY A 90 -12.47 12.34 3.80
N ASN A 91 -12.44 11.32 2.93
CA ASN A 91 -12.56 9.91 3.33
C ASN A 91 -11.51 9.02 2.64
N GLY A 92 -10.24 9.42 2.69
CA GLY A 92 -9.13 8.67 2.07
C GLY A 92 -9.12 7.17 2.40
N GLY A 93 -9.44 6.82 3.63
CA GLY A 93 -9.55 5.43 4.10
C GLY A 93 -10.68 4.61 3.49
N CYS A 94 -11.76 5.26 3.06
CA CYS A 94 -12.98 4.61 2.57
C CYS A 94 -13.15 4.70 1.04
N ILE A 95 -12.17 5.23 0.31
CA ILE A 95 -12.20 5.38 -1.15
C ILE A 95 -12.64 4.08 -1.86
N LYS A 96 -12.12 2.94 -1.41
CA LYS A 96 -12.46 1.61 -1.99
C LYS A 96 -13.96 1.31 -1.90
N HIS A 97 -14.63 1.72 -0.82
CA HIS A 97 -16.06 1.52 -0.62
C HIS A 97 -16.87 2.44 -1.52
N LEU A 98 -16.45 3.70 -1.64
CA LEU A 98 -17.07 4.67 -2.56
C LEU A 98 -16.98 4.22 -4.02
N LEU A 99 -15.79 3.80 -4.46
CA LEU A 99 -15.59 3.35 -5.83
C LEU A 99 -16.33 2.04 -6.14
N ARG A 100 -16.52 1.16 -5.15
CA ARG A 100 -17.23 -0.11 -5.32
C ARG A 100 -18.68 0.08 -5.75
N VAL A 101 -19.34 1.14 -5.26
CA VAL A 101 -20.74 1.46 -5.58
C VAL A 101 -20.87 2.60 -6.59
N ALA A 102 -19.76 3.19 -7.03
CA ALA A 102 -19.76 4.31 -7.95
C ALA A 102 -20.22 3.87 -9.36
N PRO A 103 -21.07 4.67 -10.02
CA PRO A 103 -21.42 4.47 -11.42
C PRO A 103 -20.17 4.45 -12.32
N SER A 104 -20.24 3.69 -13.42
CA SER A 104 -19.07 3.48 -14.28
C SER A 104 -18.46 4.75 -14.89
N ASN A 105 -19.26 5.80 -15.12
CA ASN A 105 -18.76 7.10 -15.59
C ASN A 105 -17.87 7.80 -14.58
N PHE A 106 -18.02 7.53 -13.28
CA PHE A 106 -17.16 8.08 -12.23
C PHE A 106 -15.83 7.33 -12.17
N THR A 107 -15.87 6.00 -12.21
CA THR A 107 -14.67 5.14 -12.10
C THR A 107 -13.76 5.18 -13.33
N LYS A 108 -14.18 5.85 -14.41
CA LYS A 108 -13.41 6.13 -15.64
C LYS A 108 -12.55 7.39 -15.57
N SER A 109 -12.71 8.22 -14.54
CA SER A 109 -12.09 9.55 -14.50
C SER A 109 -10.63 9.50 -14.04
N GLU A 110 -9.72 10.08 -14.82
CA GLU A 110 -8.30 10.23 -14.46
C GLU A 110 -8.08 11.08 -13.22
N ARG A 111 -9.06 11.92 -12.86
CA ARG A 111 -9.04 12.72 -11.64
C ARG A 111 -9.02 11.85 -10.37
N LEU A 112 -9.24 10.54 -10.48
CA LEU A 112 -9.14 9.58 -9.40
C LEU A 112 -7.71 9.11 -9.11
N ILE A 113 -6.79 9.25 -10.07
CA ILE A 113 -5.41 8.75 -9.95
C ILE A 113 -4.70 9.29 -8.70
N PRO A 114 -4.74 10.60 -8.38
CA PRO A 114 -4.09 11.13 -7.17
C PRO A 114 -4.61 10.50 -5.87
N PHE A 115 -5.85 10.00 -5.86
CA PHE A 115 -6.48 9.43 -4.67
C PHE A 115 -6.01 8.01 -4.36
N LEU A 116 -5.36 7.34 -5.31
CA LEU A 116 -4.79 6.01 -5.08
C LEU A 116 -3.64 6.02 -4.08
N GLY A 117 -3.03 7.17 -3.82
CA GLY A 117 -2.04 7.35 -2.76
C GLY A 117 -2.60 7.06 -1.36
N TYR A 118 -3.92 7.23 -1.17
CA TYR A 118 -4.58 6.97 0.11
C TYR A 118 -5.07 5.53 0.27
N SER A 119 -5.35 4.82 -0.83
CA SER A 119 -5.85 3.45 -0.76
C SER A 119 -5.41 2.62 -1.96
N THR A 120 -4.46 1.72 -1.76
CA THR A 120 -4.01 0.80 -2.80
C THR A 120 -5.16 -0.05 -3.35
N SER A 121 -6.09 -0.47 -2.48
CA SER A 121 -7.22 -1.33 -2.86
C SER A 121 -8.26 -0.65 -3.75
N ALA A 122 -8.27 0.68 -3.78
CA ALA A 122 -9.14 1.48 -4.66
C ALA A 122 -8.93 1.14 -6.14
N PHE A 123 -7.69 0.78 -6.52
CA PHE A 123 -7.34 0.41 -7.89
C PHE A 123 -8.26 -0.65 -8.50
N LYS A 124 -8.69 -1.64 -7.69
CA LYS A 124 -9.56 -2.74 -8.14
C LYS A 124 -10.90 -2.27 -8.70
N TYR A 125 -11.37 -1.12 -8.25
CA TYR A 125 -12.69 -0.57 -8.56
C TYR A 125 -12.64 0.51 -9.65
N LEU A 126 -11.44 0.83 -10.16
CA LEU A 126 -11.32 1.68 -11.34
C LEU A 126 -11.80 0.94 -12.59
N HIS A 127 -12.38 1.70 -13.51
CA HIS A 127 -12.84 1.16 -14.77
C HIS A 127 -11.66 0.65 -15.61
N GLU A 128 -11.91 -0.39 -16.39
CA GLU A 128 -10.92 -1.02 -17.27
C GLU A 128 -10.25 -0.04 -18.23
N SER A 129 -10.98 0.96 -18.73
CA SER A 129 -10.41 2.02 -19.60
C SER A 129 -9.33 2.88 -18.95
N LEU A 130 -9.22 2.90 -17.61
CA LEU A 130 -8.08 3.49 -16.90
C LEU A 130 -7.01 2.44 -16.65
N ARG A 131 -7.41 1.27 -16.17
CA ARG A 131 -6.50 0.18 -15.79
C ARG A 131 -5.75 -0.40 -16.98
N TYR A 132 -6.36 -0.39 -18.16
CA TYR A 132 -5.81 -0.94 -19.40
C TYR A 132 -5.17 0.11 -20.31
N ASP A 133 -5.09 1.36 -19.86
CA ASP A 133 -4.29 2.37 -20.51
C ASP A 133 -2.89 2.39 -19.89
N LYS A 134 -1.87 2.16 -20.73
CA LYS A 134 -0.47 2.07 -20.31
C LYS A 134 0.02 3.32 -19.58
N ASN A 135 -0.28 4.50 -20.11
CA ASN A 135 0.20 5.76 -19.55
C ASN A 135 -0.50 6.06 -18.23
N LYS A 136 -1.80 5.78 -18.16
CA LYS A 136 -2.56 5.96 -16.92
C LYS A 136 -2.11 4.99 -15.85
N LEU A 137 -1.89 3.72 -16.20
CA LEU A 137 -1.39 2.73 -15.24
C LEU A 137 0.01 3.07 -14.72
N ARG A 138 0.89 3.60 -15.58
CA ARG A 138 2.16 4.17 -15.13
C ARG A 138 1.95 5.29 -14.11
N ASN A 139 1.11 6.28 -14.41
CA ASN A 139 0.83 7.38 -13.47
C ASN A 139 0.26 6.88 -12.13
N MET A 140 -0.60 5.85 -12.17
CA MET A 140 -1.13 5.22 -10.96
C MET A 140 -0.04 4.55 -10.12
N LEU A 141 0.87 3.82 -10.75
CA LEU A 141 2.01 3.18 -10.09
C LEU A 141 3.01 4.19 -9.53
N GLU A 142 3.17 5.34 -10.19
CA GLU A 142 3.98 6.46 -9.71
C GLU A 142 3.37 7.11 -8.45
N VAL A 143 2.04 7.15 -8.36
CA VAL A 143 1.32 7.61 -7.16
C VAL A 143 1.40 6.58 -6.03
N ASN A 144 1.26 5.28 -6.34
CA ASN A 144 1.28 4.22 -5.34
C ASN A 144 1.81 2.90 -5.93
N GLY A 145 3.10 2.63 -5.70
CA GLY A 145 3.75 1.41 -6.19
C GLY A 145 3.15 0.10 -5.65
N ASN A 146 2.42 0.13 -4.52
CA ASN A 146 1.76 -1.07 -3.99
C ASN A 146 0.60 -1.57 -4.88
N ILE A 147 0.16 -0.78 -5.87
CA ILE A 147 -0.83 -1.18 -6.86
C ILE A 147 -0.40 -2.43 -7.62
N LEU A 148 0.91 -2.70 -7.75
CA LEU A 148 1.45 -3.93 -8.35
C LEU A 148 0.73 -5.18 -7.84
N LYS A 149 0.38 -5.24 -6.55
CA LYS A 149 -0.34 -6.37 -5.91
C LYS A 149 -1.67 -6.72 -6.56
N TYR A 150 -2.31 -5.74 -7.18
CA TYR A 150 -3.66 -5.86 -7.72
C TYR A 150 -3.70 -5.94 -9.23
N LEU A 151 -2.53 -5.91 -9.89
CA LEU A 151 -2.46 -6.24 -11.30
C LEU A 151 -2.86 -7.69 -11.52
N THR A 152 -3.56 -7.91 -12.61
CA THR A 152 -3.83 -9.22 -13.21
C THR A 152 -2.74 -9.56 -14.23
N SER A 153 -2.64 -10.84 -14.61
CA SER A 153 -1.73 -11.24 -15.69
C SER A 153 -2.06 -10.52 -17.00
N ILE A 154 -3.34 -10.32 -17.30
CA ILE A 154 -3.81 -9.60 -18.49
C ILE A 154 -3.31 -8.14 -18.48
N GLU A 155 -3.48 -7.42 -17.37
CA GLU A 155 -2.95 -6.06 -17.23
C GLU A 155 -1.43 -6.05 -17.40
N TYR A 156 -0.74 -6.98 -16.76
CA TYR A 156 0.70 -7.06 -16.87
C TYR A 156 1.16 -7.34 -18.31
N GLU A 157 0.59 -8.31 -18.99
CA GLU A 157 1.03 -8.77 -20.31
C GLU A 157 0.62 -7.82 -21.44
N HIS A 158 -0.62 -7.35 -21.42
CA HIS A 158 -1.19 -6.58 -22.55
C HIS A 158 -1.10 -5.07 -22.38
N VAL A 159 -1.10 -4.57 -21.14
CA VAL A 159 -1.15 -3.14 -20.87
C VAL A 159 0.25 -2.61 -20.57
N VAL A 160 1.02 -3.35 -19.78
CA VAL A 160 2.25 -2.79 -19.22
C VAL A 160 3.51 -3.45 -19.74
N SER A 161 3.51 -4.75 -20.08
CA SER A 161 4.72 -5.54 -20.41
C SER A 161 5.92 -5.01 -19.60
N ILE A 162 5.77 -4.97 -18.27
CA ILE A 162 6.32 -3.86 -17.47
C ILE A 162 7.79 -3.59 -17.80
N ASP A 163 8.05 -2.33 -18.15
CA ASP A 163 9.38 -1.74 -18.11
C ASP A 163 10.03 -2.07 -16.77
N ARG A 164 11.09 -2.89 -16.79
CA ARG A 164 11.79 -3.36 -15.57
C ARG A 164 12.12 -2.18 -14.65
N ASP A 165 12.41 -1.01 -15.22
CA ASP A 165 12.66 0.21 -14.47
C ASP A 165 11.47 0.72 -13.67
N LEU A 166 10.24 0.50 -14.13
CA LEU A 166 9.02 0.85 -13.40
C LEU A 166 8.79 -0.06 -12.18
N VAL A 167 9.04 -1.38 -12.30
CA VAL A 167 8.99 -2.27 -11.12
C VAL A 167 10.04 -1.84 -10.11
N VAL A 168 11.28 -1.61 -10.57
CA VAL A 168 12.37 -1.09 -9.73
C VAL A 168 11.96 0.22 -9.07
N PHE A 169 11.38 1.16 -9.82
CA PHE A 169 10.87 2.43 -9.31
C PHE A 169 9.81 2.22 -8.21
N CYS A 170 8.84 1.32 -8.43
CA CYS A 170 7.80 1.03 -7.45
C CYS A 170 8.39 0.51 -6.14
N VAL A 171 9.34 -0.43 -6.21
CA VAL A 171 10.01 -0.99 -5.03
C VAL A 171 10.83 0.06 -4.29
N VAL A 172 11.59 0.86 -5.05
CA VAL A 172 12.37 2.00 -4.52
C VAL A 172 11.47 3.00 -3.78
N ASN A 173 10.23 3.19 -4.26
CA ASN A 173 9.24 4.08 -3.67
C ASN A 173 8.29 3.40 -2.65
N GLY A 174 8.66 2.23 -2.12
CA GLY A 174 8.00 1.62 -0.98
C GLY A 174 6.98 0.52 -1.29
N CYS A 175 6.95 0.02 -2.54
CA CYS A 175 6.30 -1.26 -2.82
C CYS A 175 7.10 -2.40 -2.19
N LYS A 176 6.42 -3.26 -1.42
CA LYS A 176 7.05 -4.44 -0.82
C LYS A 176 7.25 -5.54 -1.87
N LEU A 177 8.33 -6.31 -1.82
CA LEU A 177 8.60 -7.37 -2.81
C LEU A 177 7.53 -8.46 -2.78
N HIS A 178 6.99 -8.79 -1.60
CA HIS A 178 5.89 -9.77 -1.50
C HIS A 178 4.56 -9.28 -2.09
N ASN A 179 4.44 -7.97 -2.39
CA ASN A 179 3.30 -7.42 -3.11
C ASN A 179 3.48 -7.51 -4.63
N ILE A 180 4.65 -7.89 -5.14
CA ILE A 180 4.86 -8.12 -6.57
C ILE A 180 4.22 -9.47 -6.93
N PRO A 181 3.21 -9.50 -7.83
CA PRO A 181 2.61 -10.75 -8.28
C PRO A 181 3.64 -11.70 -8.90
N SER A 182 3.45 -13.01 -8.73
CA SER A 182 4.42 -14.03 -9.15
C SER A 182 4.66 -14.08 -10.66
N PHE A 183 3.70 -13.64 -11.48
CA PHE A 183 3.84 -13.56 -12.93
C PHE A 183 4.69 -12.34 -13.39
N ILE A 184 5.00 -11.41 -12.47
CA ILE A 184 5.94 -10.33 -12.73
C ILE A 184 7.35 -10.84 -12.37
N PRO A 185 8.26 -11.03 -13.35
CA PRO A 185 9.61 -11.44 -13.06
C PRO A 185 10.28 -10.36 -12.20
N PHE A 186 10.83 -10.78 -11.08
CA PHE A 186 11.72 -9.96 -10.27
C PHE A 186 12.97 -10.79 -10.01
N ASP A 187 13.98 -10.51 -10.83
CA ASP A 187 15.20 -11.29 -10.92
C ASP A 187 16.38 -10.57 -10.25
N ARG A 188 17.55 -11.18 -10.38
CA ARG A 188 18.80 -10.72 -9.81
C ARG A 188 19.16 -9.28 -10.24
N GLU A 189 19.02 -8.95 -11.52
CA GLU A 189 19.40 -7.62 -12.03
C GLU A 189 18.48 -6.54 -11.48
N MET A 190 17.17 -6.82 -11.39
CA MET A 190 16.23 -5.90 -10.76
C MET A 190 16.55 -5.70 -9.28
N ALA A 191 16.89 -6.78 -8.56
CA ALA A 191 17.27 -6.72 -7.15
C ALA A 191 18.50 -5.81 -6.95
N ILE A 192 19.55 -6.00 -7.74
CA ILE A 192 20.75 -5.15 -7.72
C ILE A 192 20.40 -3.70 -8.04
N SER A 193 19.57 -3.46 -9.06
CA SER A 193 19.13 -2.11 -9.46
C SER A 193 18.37 -1.39 -8.34
N VAL A 194 17.49 -2.10 -7.63
CA VAL A 194 16.78 -1.57 -6.46
C VAL A 194 17.76 -1.18 -5.36
N LEU A 195 18.72 -2.05 -5.03
CA LEU A 195 19.71 -1.81 -3.98
C LEU A 195 20.59 -0.59 -4.29
N GLN A 196 20.99 -0.44 -5.55
CA GLN A 196 21.77 0.70 -6.06
C GLN A 196 20.97 2.01 -5.97
N LYS A 197 19.76 2.08 -6.56
CA LYS A 197 18.92 3.29 -6.54
C LYS A 197 18.51 3.70 -5.12
N MET A 198 18.22 2.72 -4.25
CA MET A 198 17.95 3.01 -2.83
C MET A 198 19.15 3.66 -2.13
N LYS A 199 20.40 3.37 -2.55
CA LYS A 199 21.62 3.93 -1.94
C LYS A 199 21.71 5.42 -2.23
N GLU A 200 21.35 5.82 -3.44
CA GLU A 200 21.34 7.21 -3.87
C GLU A 200 20.28 8.04 -3.13
N LEU A 201 19.10 7.46 -2.87
CA LEU A 201 17.97 8.17 -2.25
C LEU A 201 18.04 8.29 -0.73
N TYR A 202 18.63 7.31 -0.04
CA TYR A 202 18.65 7.28 1.42
C TYR A 202 20.10 7.28 1.93
N VAL A 203 20.63 8.48 2.11
CA VAL A 203 21.97 8.74 2.66
C VAL A 203 22.06 8.37 4.15
N HIS A 204 20.93 8.30 4.86
CA HIS A 204 20.89 7.93 6.28
C HIS A 204 20.52 6.45 6.47
N GLN A 205 21.41 5.70 7.14
CA GLN A 205 21.34 4.25 7.36
C GLN A 205 20.15 3.73 8.19
N GLN A 206 19.28 4.59 8.73
CA GLN A 206 18.27 4.20 9.74
C GLN A 206 16.83 4.17 9.22
N SER A 207 16.60 3.93 7.93
CA SER A 207 15.23 3.73 7.45
C SER A 207 14.76 2.31 7.80
N SER A 208 13.63 2.18 8.48
CA SER A 208 12.95 0.89 8.69
C SER A 208 12.65 0.18 7.36
N ARG A 209 12.45 0.95 6.29
CA ARG A 209 12.23 0.43 4.92
C ARG A 209 13.43 -0.32 4.37
N TRP A 210 14.65 0.11 4.70
CA TRP A 210 15.87 -0.58 4.26
C TRP A 210 15.93 -1.98 4.88
N HIS A 211 15.70 -2.08 6.19
CA HIS A 211 15.71 -3.34 6.91
C HIS A 211 14.64 -4.31 6.38
N ASP A 212 13.40 -3.83 6.19
CA ASP A 212 12.31 -4.62 5.61
C ASP A 212 12.68 -5.16 4.20
N LEU A 213 13.22 -4.29 3.34
CA LEU A 213 13.64 -4.67 1.99
C LEU A 213 14.74 -5.73 2.03
N ILE A 214 15.72 -5.56 2.91
CA ILE A 214 16.85 -6.47 3.05
C ILE A 214 16.41 -7.85 3.54
N ASP A 215 15.50 -7.89 4.52
CA ASP A 215 14.91 -9.16 4.96
C ASP A 215 14.16 -9.88 3.83
N GLU A 216 13.41 -9.14 3.01
CA GLU A 216 12.74 -9.71 1.84
C GLU A 216 13.72 -10.14 0.74
N MET A 217 14.80 -9.39 0.51
CA MET A 217 15.87 -9.75 -0.42
C MET A 217 16.57 -11.03 0.01
N PHE A 218 16.92 -11.19 1.29
CA PHE A 218 17.50 -12.45 1.77
C PHE A 218 16.52 -13.62 1.59
N LYS A 219 15.22 -13.45 1.85
CA LYS A 219 14.26 -14.53 1.62
C LYS A 219 14.26 -15.02 0.18
N ARG A 220 14.48 -14.12 -0.79
CA ARG A 220 14.41 -14.42 -2.23
C ARG A 220 15.77 -14.77 -2.85
N PHE A 221 16.86 -14.22 -2.33
CA PHE A 221 18.20 -14.26 -2.93
C PHE A 221 19.32 -14.61 -1.92
N ARG A 222 19.02 -15.30 -0.81
CA ARG A 222 20.00 -15.59 0.28
C ARG A 222 21.34 -16.19 -0.15
N ASN A 223 21.43 -16.85 -1.29
CA ASN A 223 22.65 -17.47 -1.77
C ASN A 223 23.08 -16.93 -3.16
N ASP A 224 22.53 -15.79 -3.56
CA ASP A 224 22.99 -15.07 -4.74
C ASP A 224 24.17 -14.18 -4.31
N LEU A 225 25.37 -14.53 -4.76
CA LEU A 225 26.61 -13.83 -4.39
C LEU A 225 26.54 -12.34 -4.74
N ASP A 226 26.04 -12.02 -5.93
CA ASP A 226 26.04 -10.65 -6.44
C ASP A 226 25.03 -9.76 -5.73
N VAL A 227 23.84 -10.28 -5.43
CA VAL A 227 22.85 -9.57 -4.58
C VAL A 227 23.41 -9.37 -3.17
N THR A 228 24.04 -10.39 -2.58
CA THR A 228 24.62 -10.32 -1.24
C THR A 228 25.76 -9.28 -1.19
N CYS A 229 26.66 -9.30 -2.18
CA CYS A 229 27.69 -8.28 -2.35
C CYS A 229 27.10 -6.87 -2.51
N ALA A 230 26.01 -6.71 -3.29
CA ALA A 230 25.34 -5.42 -3.45
C ALA A 230 24.76 -4.90 -2.13
N MET A 231 24.23 -5.79 -1.28
CA MET A 231 23.73 -5.45 0.05
C MET A 231 24.86 -5.04 1.00
N LEU A 232 25.96 -5.81 1.05
CA LEU A 232 27.14 -5.51 1.88
C LEU A 232 27.88 -4.24 1.47
N LYS A 233 27.93 -3.94 0.16
CA LYS A 233 28.47 -2.66 -0.36
C LYS A 233 27.76 -1.43 0.19
N ARG A 234 26.53 -1.59 0.67
CA ARG A 234 25.78 -0.51 1.32
C ARG A 234 25.88 -0.57 2.84
N ASP A 235 25.75 -1.76 3.40
CA ASP A 235 25.86 -1.99 4.84
C ASP A 235 26.84 -3.12 5.11
N SER A 236 28.09 -2.73 5.38
CA SER A 236 29.20 -3.65 5.69
C SER A 236 28.98 -4.44 6.97
N PHE A 237 28.06 -4.01 7.84
CA PHE A 237 27.74 -4.67 9.10
C PHE A 237 26.50 -5.56 9.01
N LEU A 238 25.92 -5.68 7.81
CA LEU A 238 24.76 -6.52 7.60
C LEU A 238 25.06 -7.97 7.99
N SER A 239 24.20 -8.54 8.82
CA SER A 239 24.34 -9.94 9.23
C SER A 239 23.96 -10.88 8.08
N ILE A 240 24.96 -11.57 7.54
CA ILE A 240 24.80 -12.54 6.43
C ILE A 240 24.76 -14.00 6.91
N HIS A 241 24.55 -14.27 8.21
CA HIS A 241 24.48 -15.64 8.75
C HIS A 241 23.47 -16.55 8.02
N ARG A 242 22.47 -15.95 7.35
CA ARG A 242 21.46 -16.65 6.57
C ARG A 242 21.97 -17.14 5.21
N CYS A 243 23.11 -16.67 4.74
CA CYS A 243 23.75 -17.02 3.46
C CYS A 243 24.65 -18.26 3.60
N THR A 244 24.13 -19.33 4.21
CA THR A 244 24.96 -20.47 4.67
C THR A 244 25.77 -21.11 3.54
N GLN A 245 25.22 -21.21 2.32
CA GLN A 245 25.95 -21.76 1.18
C GLN A 245 27.13 -20.87 0.77
N LEU A 246 26.93 -19.55 0.73
CA LEU A 246 28.01 -18.61 0.43
C LEU A 246 29.07 -18.58 1.53
N LEU A 247 28.69 -18.89 2.77
CA LEU A 247 29.61 -18.95 3.92
C LEU A 247 30.40 -20.27 4.02
N GLU A 248 30.08 -21.26 3.20
CA GLU A 248 30.82 -22.52 3.06
C GLU A 248 31.66 -22.55 1.77
N ASP A 249 31.37 -21.67 0.82
CA ASP A 249 32.09 -21.53 -0.44
C ASP A 249 33.29 -20.58 -0.30
N LYS A 250 34.49 -21.10 -0.56
CA LYS A 250 35.74 -20.35 -0.46
C LYS A 250 35.76 -19.11 -1.35
N ASP A 251 35.38 -19.25 -2.63
CA ASP A 251 35.52 -18.17 -3.61
C ASP A 251 34.49 -17.07 -3.34
N ALA A 252 33.27 -17.46 -2.94
CA ALA A 252 32.26 -16.53 -2.46
C ALA A 252 32.75 -15.75 -1.23
N LEU A 253 33.34 -16.44 -0.23
CA LEU A 253 33.88 -15.79 0.96
C LEU A 253 34.98 -14.78 0.63
N LEU A 254 35.92 -15.13 -0.26
CA LEU A 254 36.99 -14.23 -0.70
C LEU A 254 36.43 -12.95 -1.35
N GLU A 255 35.30 -13.02 -2.02
CA GLU A 255 34.60 -11.83 -2.52
C GLU A 255 33.89 -11.06 -1.40
N LEU A 256 33.18 -11.76 -0.51
CA LEU A 256 32.38 -11.12 0.53
C LEU A 256 33.24 -10.39 1.58
N VAL A 257 34.44 -10.90 1.94
CA VAL A 257 35.33 -10.27 2.94
C VAL A 257 35.78 -8.87 2.53
N LYS A 258 35.78 -8.56 1.23
CA LYS A 258 36.14 -7.23 0.70
C LYS A 258 35.19 -6.13 1.16
N PHE A 259 33.99 -6.49 1.64
CA PHE A 259 32.93 -5.53 1.96
C PHE A 259 32.69 -5.34 3.46
N GLY A 260 33.31 -6.12 4.35
CA GLY A 260 33.13 -5.94 5.80
C GLY A 260 33.59 -7.12 6.67
N PRO A 261 33.44 -7.00 8.00
CA PRO A 261 33.90 -8.00 8.97
C PRO A 261 32.98 -9.24 9.02
N ILE A 262 32.88 -9.97 7.91
CA ILE A 262 32.00 -11.13 7.78
C ILE A 262 32.53 -12.38 8.49
N LEU A 263 33.80 -12.40 8.87
CA LEU A 263 34.48 -13.56 9.46
C LEU A 263 33.75 -14.10 10.71
N ASN A 264 33.08 -13.22 11.46
CA ASN A 264 32.27 -13.60 12.62
C ASN A 264 31.08 -14.52 12.26
N ASN A 265 30.65 -14.54 11.00
CA ASN A 265 29.60 -15.42 10.49
C ASN A 265 30.14 -16.72 9.87
N VAL A 266 31.46 -16.81 9.64
CA VAL A 266 32.10 -17.97 9.00
C VAL A 266 32.44 -19.02 10.06
N SER A 267 32.18 -20.30 9.78
CA SER A 267 32.50 -21.38 10.71
C SER A 267 34.01 -21.54 10.91
N LYS A 268 34.45 -21.96 12.11
CA LYS A 268 35.87 -22.19 12.41
C LYS A 268 36.50 -23.25 11.50
N SER A 269 35.74 -24.26 11.08
CA SER A 269 36.21 -25.29 10.16
C SER A 269 36.63 -24.68 8.81
N VAL A 270 35.78 -23.81 8.25
CA VAL A 270 36.06 -23.11 6.98
C VAL A 270 37.24 -22.15 7.13
N GLN A 271 37.28 -21.37 8.22
CA GLN A 271 38.42 -20.48 8.52
C GLN A 271 39.74 -21.24 8.63
N ASN A 272 39.74 -22.42 9.24
CA ASN A 272 40.94 -23.26 9.38
C ASN A 272 41.36 -23.91 8.05
N ALA A 273 40.39 -24.29 7.21
CA ALA A 273 40.63 -24.89 5.90
C ALA A 273 41.14 -23.88 4.87
N HIS A 274 40.74 -22.60 5.01
CA HIS A 274 41.04 -21.53 4.06
C HIS A 274 41.66 -20.32 4.78
N ARG A 275 42.93 -20.47 5.16
CA ARG A 275 43.68 -19.44 5.91
C ARG A 275 43.76 -18.11 5.16
N GLU A 276 43.74 -18.13 3.84
CA GLU A 276 43.73 -16.95 2.97
C GLU A 276 42.55 -16.00 3.26
N ILE A 277 41.42 -16.52 3.75
CA ILE A 277 40.22 -15.71 4.05
C ILE A 277 40.42 -14.90 5.33
N VAL A 278 41.24 -15.40 6.27
CA VAL A 278 41.46 -14.81 7.60
C VAL A 278 42.54 -13.72 7.60
N VAL A 279 43.33 -13.64 6.53
CA VAL A 279 44.48 -12.73 6.39
C VAL A 279 44.14 -11.46 5.61
N ILE A 280 42.93 -11.37 5.04
CA ILE A 280 42.39 -10.21 4.31
C ILE A 280 41.79 -9.20 5.30
#